data_AF-A0ABD2SK06-F1
#
_entry.id   AF-A0ABD2SK06-F1
#
_cell.length_a   1.000
_cell.length_b   1.000
_cell.length_c   1.000
_cell.angle_alpha   90.00
_cell.angle_beta   90.00
_cell.angle_gamma   90.00
#
_symmetry.space_group_name_H-M   'P 1'
#
loop_
_entity.id
_entity.type
_entity.pdbx_description
1 polymer ?
#
loop_
_entity_poly.entity_id
_entity_poly.type
_entity_poly.pdbx_seq_one_letter_code
_entity_poly.pdbx_strand_id
1 'polypeptide(L)'
;GQSLCCNNYLCTKSASVENNTNVQISYTNDLPHKCSEILKHASMDVHTYCKDKLYDILYEGIVFSDGKTKYWVDKETGKNCFMLFAKNLTIIDQMDHRKWTWQRSKEDMSAEMAVMGKLKVLSIHGSFNTEFLSPDTKYKVEFVLRFRKGKHVSGWSKNPVRSVLIPPGKTWNEAIQNKVNLAEKGSQKSFVILAGEFFNPQFNSHGEIQFHLDENKEWKTGLVIKGVKITPLI
;
A
#
# COMPACT_ATOMS: atom_id res chain seq x y z
N GLY A 1 20.84 3.28 -35.09
CA GLY A 1 21.88 3.27 -34.04
C GLY A 1 21.51 2.22 -33.05
N GLN A 2 22.32 1.16 -32.93
CA GLN A 2 22.10 0.03 -32.04
C GLN A 2 22.39 0.44 -30.60
N SER A 3 21.44 0.24 -29.70
CA SER A 3 21.65 0.33 -28.25
C SER A 3 22.33 -0.95 -27.78
N LEU A 4 23.55 -0.84 -27.26
CA LEU A 4 24.30 -1.96 -26.69
C LEU A 4 23.60 -2.45 -25.42
N CYS A 5 23.29 -3.75 -25.38
CA CYS A 5 22.97 -4.45 -24.14
C CYS A 5 24.25 -4.61 -23.30
N CYS A 6 24.18 -4.29 -22.00
CA CYS A 6 25.25 -4.62 -21.07
C CYS A 6 25.42 -6.15 -20.97
N ASN A 7 26.65 -6.58 -21.23
CA ASN A 7 27.19 -7.94 -21.26
C ASN A 7 26.87 -8.76 -22.53
N ASN A 8 27.93 -9.06 -23.28
CA ASN A 8 28.02 -9.92 -24.48
C ASN A 8 27.59 -11.39 -24.26
N TYR A 9 26.44 -11.64 -23.65
CA TYR A 9 25.80 -12.94 -23.67
C TYR A 9 24.47 -12.80 -24.41
N LEU A 10 24.35 -13.48 -25.56
CA LEU A 10 23.05 -13.79 -26.12
C LEU A 10 22.25 -14.54 -25.05
N CYS A 11 21.09 -13.99 -24.68
CA CYS A 11 20.14 -14.70 -23.84
C CYS A 11 19.47 -15.79 -24.70
N THR A 12 20.19 -16.89 -24.97
CA THR A 12 19.62 -18.09 -25.59
C THR A 12 18.95 -18.92 -24.50
N LYS A 13 17.62 -18.82 -24.38
CA LYS A 13 16.83 -19.88 -23.76
C LYS A 13 16.90 -21.10 -24.67
N SER A 14 17.79 -22.04 -24.37
CA SER A 14 17.59 -23.45 -24.71
C SER A 14 17.15 -24.17 -23.44
N ALA A 15 15.83 -24.38 -23.31
CA ALA A 15 15.26 -25.35 -22.40
C ALA A 15 14.18 -26.10 -23.17
N SER A 16 14.45 -27.36 -23.45
CA SER A 16 13.51 -28.36 -23.95
C SER A 16 12.35 -28.57 -22.96
N VAL A 17 11.12 -28.45 -23.49
CA VAL A 17 9.89 -29.26 -23.25
C VAL A 17 9.86 -30.01 -21.90
N GLU A 18 8.94 -29.79 -20.96
CA GLU A 18 7.47 -29.93 -21.06
C GLU A 18 6.80 -29.46 -19.73
N ASN A 19 5.81 -28.56 -19.80
CA ASN A 19 4.48 -28.67 -19.18
C ASN A 19 3.75 -27.33 -19.07
N ASN A 20 2.55 -27.33 -19.64
CA ASN A 20 1.69 -26.20 -19.96
C ASN A 20 1.06 -25.53 -18.75
N THR A 21 1.36 -24.24 -18.57
CA THR A 21 0.37 -23.18 -18.34
C THR A 21 0.96 -21.88 -18.91
N ASN A 22 0.81 -21.68 -20.22
CA ASN A 22 1.15 -20.42 -20.87
C ASN A 22 0.15 -19.34 -20.44
N VAL A 23 0.38 -18.72 -19.28
CA VAL A 23 -0.10 -17.36 -19.05
C VAL A 23 0.77 -16.47 -19.94
N GLN A 24 0.23 -16.08 -21.10
CA GLN A 24 0.84 -15.03 -21.92
C GLN A 24 0.77 -13.73 -21.12
N ILE A 25 1.83 -13.42 -20.37
CA ILE A 25 2.02 -12.12 -19.76
C ILE A 25 2.34 -11.17 -20.91
N SER A 26 1.34 -10.42 -21.38
CA SER A 26 1.55 -9.36 -22.36
C SER A 26 2.18 -8.17 -21.66
N TYR A 27 3.51 -8.05 -21.73
CA TYR A 27 4.18 -6.80 -21.35
C TYR A 27 3.73 -5.71 -22.31
N THR A 28 3.23 -4.58 -21.79
CA THR A 28 3.23 -3.34 -22.58
C THR A 28 4.68 -3.02 -22.93
N ASN A 29 4.94 -2.44 -24.11
CA ASN A 29 6.30 -2.06 -24.47
C ASN A 29 6.85 -0.93 -23.59
N ASP A 30 5.96 -0.20 -22.94
CA ASP A 30 6.27 0.96 -22.12
C ASP A 30 6.37 0.61 -20.63
N LEU A 31 7.29 1.32 -19.95
CA LEU A 31 7.43 1.29 -18.50
C LEU A 31 6.11 1.67 -17.82
N PRO A 32 5.84 1.16 -16.60
CA PRO A 32 4.68 1.60 -15.82
C PRO A 32 4.67 3.12 -15.63
N HIS A 33 3.48 3.67 -15.43
CA HIS A 33 3.29 5.12 -15.30
C HIS A 33 4.25 5.75 -14.27
N LYS A 34 5.03 6.76 -14.69
CA LYS A 34 6.05 7.43 -13.86
C LYS A 34 7.06 6.51 -13.16
N CYS A 35 7.25 5.27 -13.63
CA CYS A 35 8.12 4.28 -12.97
C CYS A 35 9.54 4.83 -12.71
N SER A 36 10.16 5.48 -13.70
CA SER A 36 11.49 6.07 -13.54
C SER A 36 11.58 7.16 -12.47
N GLU A 37 10.50 7.92 -12.23
CA GLU A 37 10.43 8.90 -11.14
C GLU A 37 10.26 8.20 -9.79
N ILE A 38 9.36 7.22 -9.74
CA ILE A 38 9.06 6.44 -8.53
C ILE A 38 10.32 5.71 -8.03
N LEU A 39 11.09 5.07 -8.91
CA LEU A 39 12.26 4.28 -8.52
C LEU A 39 13.42 5.12 -7.95
N LYS A 40 13.46 6.43 -8.19
CA LYS A 40 14.43 7.32 -7.52
C LYS A 40 14.29 7.29 -6.01
N HIS A 41 13.08 7.08 -5.48
CA HIS A 41 12.85 6.97 -4.03
C HIS A 41 13.43 5.68 -3.42
N ALA A 42 13.76 4.70 -4.25
CA ALA A 42 14.46 3.47 -3.85
C ALA A 42 15.94 3.48 -4.25
N SER A 43 16.46 4.63 -4.71
CA SER A 43 17.83 4.75 -5.23
C SER A 43 18.12 3.76 -6.38
N MET A 44 17.10 3.44 -7.18
CA MET A 44 17.18 2.53 -8.32
C MET A 44 17.06 3.29 -9.64
N ASP A 45 17.88 2.92 -10.62
CA ASP A 45 17.79 3.40 -12.00
C ASP A 45 17.24 2.28 -12.91
N VAL A 46 16.15 2.57 -13.62
CA VAL A 46 15.50 1.65 -14.57
C VAL A 46 16.45 1.17 -15.67
N HIS A 47 17.42 1.99 -16.08
CA HIS A 47 18.36 1.67 -17.16
C HIS A 47 19.47 0.70 -16.73
N THR A 48 19.59 0.43 -15.43
CA THR A 48 20.56 -0.54 -14.89
C THR A 48 20.13 -1.99 -15.14
N TYR A 49 18.86 -2.24 -15.48
CA TYR A 49 18.27 -3.58 -15.58
C TYR A 49 17.76 -3.85 -16.99
N CYS A 50 17.85 -5.11 -17.45
CA CYS A 50 17.08 -5.54 -18.61
C CYS A 50 15.59 -5.59 -18.27
N LYS A 51 14.74 -5.54 -19.29
CA LYS A 51 13.27 -5.42 -19.14
C LYS A 51 12.70 -6.52 -18.24
N ASP A 52 12.97 -7.79 -18.52
CA ASP A 52 12.41 -8.92 -17.78
C ASP A 52 12.77 -8.85 -16.29
N LYS A 53 14.06 -8.61 -16.00
CA LYS A 53 14.55 -8.48 -14.62
C LYS A 53 13.94 -7.28 -13.91
N LEU A 54 13.74 -6.16 -14.62
CA LEU A 54 13.07 -5.00 -14.05
C LEU A 54 11.64 -5.34 -13.64
N TYR A 55 10.87 -6.00 -14.52
CA TYR A 55 9.49 -6.38 -14.21
C TYR A 55 9.40 -7.41 -13.08
N ASP A 56 10.31 -8.38 -12.99
CA ASP A 56 10.37 -9.32 -11.86
C ASP A 56 10.49 -8.58 -10.52
N ILE A 57 11.40 -7.60 -10.45
CA ILE A 57 11.58 -6.74 -9.27
C ILE A 57 10.32 -5.90 -9.00
N LEU A 58 9.75 -5.28 -10.04
CA LEU A 58 8.57 -4.43 -9.92
C LEU A 58 7.34 -5.21 -9.44
N TYR A 59 7.20 -6.47 -9.84
CA TYR A 59 6.11 -7.32 -9.41
C TYR A 59 6.28 -7.86 -7.98
N GLU A 60 7.51 -8.13 -7.55
CA GLU A 60 7.79 -8.47 -6.14
C GLU A 60 7.58 -7.26 -5.21
N GLY A 61 7.93 -6.08 -5.71
CA GLY A 61 7.74 -4.81 -5.07
C GLY A 61 8.97 -4.34 -4.30
N ILE A 62 9.16 -3.03 -4.30
CA ILE A 62 10.34 -2.35 -3.80
C ILE A 62 9.93 -1.45 -2.64
N VAL A 63 10.62 -1.57 -1.51
CA VAL A 63 10.47 -0.62 -0.41
C VAL A 63 11.42 0.55 -0.64
N PHE A 64 10.91 1.78 -0.54
CA PHE A 64 11.70 2.99 -0.67
C PHE A 64 12.78 3.08 0.41
N SER A 65 13.81 3.87 0.14
CA SER A 65 15.00 3.98 1.00
C SER A 65 14.69 4.48 2.40
N ASP A 66 13.56 5.19 2.59
CA ASP A 66 13.10 5.65 3.91
C ASP A 66 12.35 4.57 4.72
N GLY A 67 12.05 3.42 4.13
CA GLY A 67 11.31 2.32 4.76
C GLY A 67 9.81 2.59 4.96
N LYS A 68 9.27 3.71 4.45
CA LYS A 68 7.90 4.17 4.74
C LYS A 68 6.90 3.81 3.65
N THR A 69 7.36 3.54 2.44
CA THR A 69 6.49 3.23 1.30
C THR A 69 7.03 2.03 0.54
N LYS A 70 6.13 1.14 0.13
CA LYS A 70 6.41 0.10 -0.87
C LYS A 70 5.65 0.39 -2.15
N TYR A 71 6.33 0.23 -3.28
CA TYR A 71 5.77 0.32 -4.62
C TYR A 71 5.84 -1.05 -5.29
N TRP A 72 4.80 -1.44 -6.02
CA TRP A 72 4.85 -2.58 -6.94
C TRP A 72 3.92 -2.34 -8.11
N VAL A 73 4.07 -3.17 -9.14
CA VAL A 73 3.17 -3.20 -10.30
C VAL A 73 2.25 -4.40 -10.14
N ASP A 74 0.96 -4.18 -10.33
CA ASP A 74 -0.01 -5.27 -10.38
C ASP A 74 0.23 -6.13 -11.63
N LYS A 75 0.39 -7.44 -11.44
CA LYS A 75 0.76 -8.37 -12.54
C LYS A 75 -0.32 -8.48 -13.61
N GLU A 76 -1.59 -8.38 -13.22
CA GLU A 76 -2.73 -8.60 -14.11
C GLU A 76 -3.04 -7.34 -14.92
N THR A 77 -3.02 -6.18 -14.26
CA THR A 77 -3.43 -4.91 -14.87
C THR A 77 -2.26 -4.05 -15.35
N GLY A 78 -1.04 -4.34 -14.91
CA GLY A 78 0.14 -3.50 -15.16
C GLY A 78 0.10 -2.14 -14.46
N LYS A 79 -0.83 -1.94 -13.51
CA LYS A 79 -1.06 -0.66 -12.84
C LYS A 79 -0.24 -0.53 -11.56
N ASN A 80 0.13 0.69 -11.25
CA ASN A 80 0.92 1.02 -10.06
C ASN A 80 0.14 0.73 -8.79
N CYS A 81 0.83 0.21 -7.79
CA CYS A 81 0.29 -0.08 -6.47
C CYS A 81 1.21 0.44 -5.39
N PHE A 82 0.62 0.84 -4.26
CA PHE A 82 1.38 1.40 -3.15
C PHE A 82 0.93 0.84 -1.81
N MET A 83 1.87 0.76 -0.89
CA MET A 83 1.64 0.49 0.53
C MET A 83 2.37 1.57 1.33
N LEU A 84 1.61 2.40 2.01
CA LEU A 84 2.11 3.39 2.96
C LEU A 84 2.17 2.73 4.32
N PHE A 85 3.36 2.39 4.79
CA PHE A 85 3.54 1.77 6.09
C PHE A 85 3.17 2.73 7.23
N ALA A 86 2.96 2.19 8.43
CA ALA A 86 2.52 2.98 9.58
C ALA A 86 3.41 4.20 9.89
N LYS A 87 4.70 4.16 9.54
CA LYS A 87 5.64 5.28 9.66
C LYS A 87 5.43 6.43 8.67
N ASN A 88 4.67 6.20 7.59
CA ASN A 88 4.20 7.24 6.68
C ASN A 88 2.89 7.90 7.16
N LEU A 89 2.20 7.27 8.13
CA LEU A 89 0.92 7.76 8.62
C LEU A 89 1.13 8.74 9.77
N THR A 90 0.18 9.65 9.93
CA THR A 90 0.05 10.44 11.15
C THR A 90 -0.88 9.72 12.11
N ILE A 91 -0.35 9.39 13.29
CA ILE A 91 -1.08 8.67 14.34
C ILE A 91 -1.09 9.56 15.59
N ILE A 92 -2.26 9.85 16.14
CA ILE A 92 -2.37 10.65 17.36
C ILE A 92 -1.62 9.97 18.52
N ASP A 93 -0.87 10.77 19.27
CA ASP A 93 -0.02 10.36 20.39
C ASP A 93 1.12 9.39 20.01
N GLN A 94 1.53 9.30 18.74
CA GLN A 94 2.57 8.35 18.29
C GLN A 94 3.93 8.45 19.00
N MET A 95 4.22 9.59 19.64
CA MET A 95 5.44 9.80 20.42
C MET A 95 5.33 9.27 21.87
N ASP A 96 4.12 8.97 22.35
CA ASP A 96 3.93 8.33 23.66
C ASP A 96 4.12 6.82 23.54
N HIS A 97 5.31 6.35 23.91
CA HIS A 97 5.67 4.93 23.83
C HIS A 97 4.83 4.00 24.72
N ARG A 98 4.04 4.54 25.66
CA ARG A 98 3.06 3.76 26.43
C ARG A 98 1.80 3.46 25.60
N LYS A 99 1.49 4.32 24.63
CA LYS A 99 0.34 4.20 23.71
C LYS A 99 0.72 3.53 22.41
N TRP A 100 1.93 3.74 21.90
CA TRP A 100 2.37 3.19 20.62
C TRP A 100 3.80 2.64 20.68
N THR A 101 3.96 1.41 20.22
CA THR A 101 5.27 0.79 20.03
C THR A 101 5.45 0.43 18.56
N TRP A 102 6.69 0.34 18.10
CA TRP A 102 7.00 0.05 16.70
C TRP A 102 7.59 -1.35 16.59
N GLN A 103 7.11 -2.12 15.62
CA GLN A 103 7.55 -3.48 15.38
C GLN A 103 7.93 -3.65 13.92
N ARG A 104 9.14 -4.14 13.65
CA ARG A 104 9.58 -4.49 12.29
C ARG A 104 8.65 -5.52 11.66
N SER A 105 8.25 -5.29 10.41
CA SER A 105 7.48 -6.22 9.60
C SER A 105 8.33 -7.45 9.27
N LYS A 106 7.71 -8.63 9.35
CA LYS A 106 8.36 -9.89 8.92
C LYS A 106 8.34 -10.05 7.40
N GLU A 107 7.36 -9.44 6.74
CA GLU A 107 7.16 -9.52 5.28
C GLU A 107 8.04 -8.49 4.56
N ASP A 108 8.27 -7.33 5.18
CA ASP A 108 9.02 -6.22 4.60
C ASP A 108 10.00 -5.72 5.68
N MET A 109 11.22 -6.26 5.73
CA MET A 109 12.12 -6.06 6.88
C MET A 109 12.56 -4.60 7.13
N SER A 110 12.46 -3.75 6.12
CA SER A 110 12.69 -2.30 6.26
C SER A 110 11.49 -1.53 6.81
N ALA A 111 10.30 -2.13 6.82
CA ALA A 111 9.07 -1.50 7.25
C ALA A 111 8.78 -1.72 8.74
N GLU A 112 8.15 -0.74 9.38
CA GLU A 112 7.67 -0.84 10.75
C GLU A 112 6.14 -0.72 10.84
N MET A 113 5.56 -1.56 11.69
CA MET A 113 4.14 -1.57 12.04
C MET A 113 3.94 -0.84 13.37
N ALA A 114 2.86 -0.08 13.49
CA ALA A 114 2.47 0.54 14.76
C ALA A 114 1.64 -0.44 15.59
N VAL A 115 2.11 -0.74 16.80
CA VAL A 115 1.48 -1.65 17.76
C VAL A 115 0.84 -0.82 18.86
N MET A 116 -0.48 -0.90 18.95
CA MET A 116 -1.28 -0.09 19.86
C MET A 116 -1.27 -0.68 21.28
N GLY A 117 -0.96 0.18 22.25
CA GLY A 117 -1.17 0.00 23.67
C GLY A 117 -2.64 0.20 24.04
N LYS A 118 -2.93 0.74 25.23
CA LYS A 118 -4.31 1.04 25.67
C LYS A 118 -4.58 2.53 25.50
N LEU A 119 -5.59 2.88 24.71
CA LEU A 119 -5.96 4.28 24.44
C LEU A 119 -7.47 4.43 24.23
N LYS A 120 -7.99 5.64 24.47
CA LYS A 120 -9.41 5.97 24.26
C LYS A 120 -9.66 6.55 22.87
N VAL A 121 -8.73 7.33 22.35
CA VAL A 121 -8.86 8.02 21.06
C VAL A 121 -7.94 7.38 20.02
N LEU A 122 -8.52 6.62 19.10
CA LEU A 122 -7.87 6.18 17.88
C LEU A 122 -8.10 7.25 16.81
N SER A 123 -7.02 7.78 16.23
CA SER A 123 -7.09 8.65 15.06
C SER A 123 -5.81 8.45 14.26
N ILE A 124 -5.99 7.97 13.05
CA ILE A 124 -4.96 7.73 12.06
C ILE A 124 -5.38 8.47 10.82
N HIS A 125 -4.46 9.21 10.21
CA HIS A 125 -4.68 9.80 8.90
C HIS A 125 -3.43 9.74 8.06
N GLY A 126 -3.62 9.87 6.76
CA GLY A 126 -2.56 9.97 5.80
C GLY A 126 -3.10 10.48 4.48
N SER A 127 -2.19 10.67 3.56
CA SER A 127 -2.50 11.20 2.26
C SER A 127 -1.58 10.61 1.20
N PHE A 128 -1.99 10.71 -0.06
CA PHE A 128 -1.19 10.20 -1.16
C PHE A 128 -1.42 11.01 -2.43
N ASN A 129 -0.31 11.40 -3.06
CA ASN A 129 -0.32 12.14 -4.31
C ASN A 129 -0.71 11.21 -5.47
N THR A 130 -1.84 11.50 -6.12
CA THR A 130 -2.41 10.63 -7.14
C THR A 130 -1.65 10.66 -8.47
N GLU A 131 -0.68 11.56 -8.64
CA GLU A 131 0.14 11.61 -9.84
C GLU A 131 0.98 10.35 -10.06
N PHE A 132 1.30 9.61 -8.98
CA PHE A 132 2.05 8.36 -9.06
C PHE A 132 1.16 7.15 -9.33
N LEU A 133 -0.16 7.32 -9.27
CA LEU A 133 -1.11 6.28 -9.66
C LEU A 133 -1.24 6.25 -11.17
N SER A 134 -1.40 5.06 -11.73
CA SER A 134 -1.66 4.93 -13.17
C SER A 134 -2.97 5.64 -13.55
N PRO A 135 -2.99 6.37 -14.67
CA PRO A 135 -4.16 7.09 -15.15
C PRO A 135 -5.26 6.15 -15.64
N ASP A 136 -6.46 6.70 -15.79
CA ASP A 136 -7.70 6.04 -16.21
C ASP A 136 -7.94 4.72 -15.49
N THR A 137 -7.79 4.76 -14.17
CA THR A 137 -7.84 3.56 -13.33
C THR A 137 -8.66 3.85 -12.09
N LYS A 138 -9.61 2.96 -11.78
CA LYS A 138 -10.33 3.00 -10.51
C LYS A 138 -9.46 2.36 -9.43
N TYR A 139 -9.29 3.03 -8.31
CA TYR A 139 -8.51 2.56 -7.18
C TYR A 139 -9.39 2.32 -5.97
N LYS A 140 -8.96 1.39 -5.13
CA LYS A 140 -9.43 1.22 -3.76
C LYS A 140 -8.33 1.55 -2.77
N VAL A 141 -8.73 2.10 -1.63
CA VAL A 141 -7.83 2.48 -0.53
C VAL A 141 -8.22 1.67 0.70
N GLU A 142 -7.29 0.89 1.23
CA GLU A 142 -7.55 -0.12 2.27
C GLU A 142 -6.56 0.00 3.43
N PHE A 143 -7.06 0.17 4.67
CA PHE A 143 -6.22 0.05 5.87
C PHE A 143 -5.89 -1.42 6.12
N VAL A 144 -4.61 -1.76 6.24
CA VAL A 144 -4.13 -3.11 6.52
C VAL A 144 -3.82 -3.24 8.01
N LEU A 145 -4.61 -4.07 8.69
CA LEU A 145 -4.64 -4.17 10.14
C LEU A 145 -4.55 -5.63 10.58
N ARG A 146 -4.19 -5.83 11.85
CA ARG A 146 -4.37 -7.12 12.54
C ARG A 146 -4.52 -6.88 14.04
N PHE A 147 -5.02 -7.87 14.75
CA PHE A 147 -4.97 -7.89 16.20
C PHE A 147 -3.71 -8.56 16.73
N ARG A 148 -3.27 -8.15 17.92
CA ARG A 148 -2.25 -8.85 18.71
C ARG A 148 -2.78 -10.22 19.13
N LYS A 149 -1.87 -11.16 19.38
CA LYS A 149 -2.23 -12.48 19.93
C LYS A 149 -2.64 -12.37 21.41
N GLY A 150 -3.58 -13.20 21.83
CA GLY A 150 -3.92 -13.44 23.24
C GLY A 150 -4.74 -12.33 23.90
N LYS A 151 -4.62 -12.21 25.23
CA LYS A 151 -5.42 -11.32 26.11
C LYS A 151 -5.18 -9.81 25.91
N HIS A 152 -4.42 -9.42 24.89
CA HIS A 152 -4.02 -8.04 24.63
C HIS A 152 -5.00 -7.29 23.71
N VAL A 153 -6.22 -7.80 23.50
CA VAL A 153 -7.22 -7.20 22.61
C VAL A 153 -8.52 -7.01 23.40
N SER A 154 -9.01 -5.77 23.47
CA SER A 154 -10.28 -5.46 24.14
C SER A 154 -10.81 -4.10 23.67
N GLY A 155 -12.09 -3.82 23.97
CA GLY A 155 -12.70 -2.50 23.73
C GLY A 155 -13.28 -2.27 22.34
N TRP A 156 -13.39 -3.32 21.52
CA TRP A 156 -13.85 -3.25 20.12
C TRP A 156 -15.30 -3.69 19.89
N SER A 157 -16.01 -4.15 20.93
CA SER A 157 -17.33 -4.79 20.79
C SER A 157 -18.50 -3.82 20.66
N LYS A 158 -18.35 -2.57 21.14
CA LYS A 158 -19.48 -1.62 21.25
C LYS A 158 -19.55 -0.59 20.14
N ASN A 159 -18.40 -0.07 19.71
CA ASN A 159 -18.35 1.06 18.78
C ASN A 159 -17.63 0.67 17.49
N PRO A 160 -18.25 0.90 16.33
CA PRO A 160 -17.57 0.70 15.06
C PRO A 160 -16.50 1.76 14.87
N VAL A 161 -15.43 1.38 14.19
CA VAL A 161 -14.42 2.32 13.70
C VAL A 161 -14.95 2.99 12.44
N ARG A 162 -14.74 4.29 12.33
CA ARG A 162 -15.03 5.05 11.11
C ARG A 162 -13.80 5.02 10.21
N SER A 163 -13.98 4.64 8.95
CA SER A 163 -12.99 4.87 7.89
C SER A 163 -13.51 5.92 6.91
N VAL A 164 -12.62 6.77 6.43
CA VAL A 164 -12.95 7.89 5.55
C VAL A 164 -11.96 7.94 4.39
N LEU A 165 -12.45 8.23 3.19
CA LEU A 165 -11.65 8.62 2.04
C LEU A 165 -12.17 9.96 1.49
N ILE A 166 -11.27 10.93 1.35
CA ILE A 166 -11.50 12.18 0.63
C ILE A 166 -10.82 12.05 -0.73
N PRO A 167 -11.58 11.97 -1.84
CA PRO A 167 -11.00 11.89 -3.17
C PRO A 167 -10.24 13.16 -3.58
N PRO A 168 -9.45 13.13 -4.66
CA PRO A 168 -8.68 14.29 -5.11
C PRO A 168 -9.60 15.48 -5.43
N GLY A 169 -9.22 16.66 -4.94
CA GLY A 169 -9.98 17.90 -5.15
C GLY A 169 -11.32 17.98 -4.41
N LYS A 170 -11.62 17.02 -3.53
CA LYS A 170 -12.85 16.98 -2.72
C LYS A 170 -12.61 17.51 -1.31
N THR A 171 -13.70 17.92 -0.67
CA THR A 171 -13.70 18.36 0.73
C THR A 171 -14.26 17.29 1.67
N TRP A 172 -14.15 17.52 2.98
CA TRP A 172 -14.72 16.62 4.00
C TRP A 172 -16.22 16.34 3.81
N ASN A 173 -16.98 17.31 3.29
CA ASN A 173 -18.42 17.16 3.05
C ASN A 173 -18.74 16.17 1.93
N GLU A 174 -17.76 15.89 1.05
CA GLU A 174 -17.87 14.96 -0.07
C GLU A 174 -17.10 13.66 0.19
N ALA A 175 -16.66 13.44 1.44
CA ALA A 175 -15.90 12.28 1.81
C ALA A 175 -16.75 11.00 1.81
N ILE A 176 -16.17 9.92 1.32
CA ILE A 176 -16.73 8.57 1.45
C ILE A 176 -16.48 8.12 2.88
N GLN A 177 -17.52 7.69 3.59
CA GLN A 177 -17.43 7.27 4.98
C GLN A 177 -18.03 5.89 5.17
N ASN A 178 -17.32 5.05 5.93
CA ASN A 178 -17.77 3.71 6.29
C ASN A 178 -17.64 3.52 7.80
N LYS A 179 -18.46 2.62 8.35
CA LYS A 179 -18.38 2.19 9.75
C LYS A 179 -18.20 0.69 9.79
N VAL A 180 -17.19 0.23 10.52
CA VAL A 180 -16.82 -1.18 10.58
C VAL A 180 -16.67 -1.65 12.02
N ASN A 181 -17.38 -2.71 12.38
CA ASN A 181 -17.24 -3.36 13.68
C ASN A 181 -15.98 -4.24 13.68
N LEU A 182 -14.96 -3.86 14.46
CA LEU A 182 -13.73 -4.64 14.52
C LEU A 182 -13.86 -5.91 15.37
N ALA A 183 -14.87 -6.03 16.23
CA ALA A 183 -15.12 -7.28 16.94
C ALA A 183 -15.58 -8.40 16.00
N GLU A 184 -16.29 -8.05 14.93
CA GLU A 184 -16.77 -9.00 13.92
C GLU A 184 -15.73 -9.26 12.83
N LYS A 185 -15.10 -8.20 12.32
CA LYS A 185 -14.17 -8.29 11.19
C LYS A 185 -12.73 -8.62 11.60
N GLY A 186 -12.35 -8.24 12.81
CA GLY A 186 -10.95 -8.25 13.23
C GLY A 186 -10.43 -9.66 13.49
N SER A 187 -9.16 -9.87 13.16
CA SER A 187 -8.48 -11.17 13.29
C SER A 187 -7.02 -10.98 13.70
N GLN A 188 -6.41 -12.05 14.22
CA GLN A 188 -4.96 -12.10 14.42
C GLN A 188 -4.21 -12.17 13.09
N LYS A 189 -4.84 -12.73 12.05
CA LYS A 189 -4.35 -12.64 10.67
C LYS A 189 -4.64 -11.24 10.13
N SER A 190 -3.85 -10.81 9.15
CA SER A 190 -4.06 -9.53 8.48
C SER A 190 -5.46 -9.48 7.86
N PHE A 191 -6.15 -8.37 8.09
CA PHE A 191 -7.43 -8.03 7.50
C PHE A 191 -7.41 -6.59 7.01
N VAL A 192 -8.35 -6.23 6.14
CA VAL A 192 -8.42 -4.90 5.53
C VAL A 192 -9.71 -4.18 5.86
N ILE A 193 -9.65 -2.86 6.02
CA ILE A 193 -10.82 -1.98 6.08
C ILE A 193 -10.79 -1.06 4.88
N LEU A 194 -11.84 -1.10 4.05
CA LEU A 194 -12.00 -0.17 2.94
C LEU A 194 -12.24 1.25 3.46
N ALA A 195 -11.40 2.19 3.03
CA ALA A 195 -11.63 3.62 3.23
C ALA A 195 -12.61 4.13 2.17
N GLY A 196 -12.39 3.74 0.92
CA GLY A 196 -13.27 4.03 -0.20
C GLY A 196 -12.62 3.68 -1.54
N GLU A 197 -13.33 4.02 -2.60
CA GLU A 197 -12.89 3.86 -3.98
C GLU A 197 -12.96 5.21 -4.70
N PHE A 198 -12.08 5.44 -5.65
CA PHE A 198 -12.10 6.64 -6.48
C PHE A 198 -11.52 6.35 -7.86
N PHE A 199 -11.84 7.19 -8.83
CA PHE A 199 -11.26 7.12 -10.17
C PHE A 199 -10.10 8.11 -10.30
N ASN A 200 -8.96 7.64 -10.79
CA ASN A 200 -7.82 8.48 -11.14
C ASN A 200 -7.84 8.78 -12.65
N PRO A 201 -8.32 9.95 -13.08
CA PRO A 201 -8.41 10.30 -14.50
C PRO A 201 -7.03 10.57 -15.11
N GLN A 202 -6.87 10.41 -16.43
CA GLN A 202 -5.64 10.81 -17.13
C GLN A 202 -5.37 12.32 -17.08
N PHE A 203 -6.42 13.12 -17.20
CA PHE A 203 -6.34 14.58 -17.13
C PHE A 203 -6.81 15.06 -15.77
N ASN A 204 -6.13 16.06 -15.20
CA ASN A 204 -6.38 16.55 -13.84
C ASN A 204 -6.15 15.49 -12.74
N SER A 205 -5.21 14.56 -12.96
CA SER A 205 -4.72 13.62 -11.94
C SER A 205 -3.91 14.31 -10.82
N HIS A 206 -3.78 15.64 -10.89
CA HIS A 206 -3.08 16.46 -9.91
C HIS A 206 -3.98 16.67 -8.70
N GLY A 207 -3.74 15.87 -7.68
CA GLY A 207 -4.43 16.00 -6.42
C GLY A 207 -3.90 15.01 -5.41
N GLU A 208 -4.47 15.09 -4.23
CA GLU A 208 -4.09 14.24 -3.12
C GLU A 208 -5.35 13.58 -2.60
N ILE A 209 -5.31 12.27 -2.43
CA ILE A 209 -6.31 11.59 -1.60
C ILE A 209 -5.94 11.75 -0.14
N GLN A 210 -6.94 11.87 0.72
CA GLN A 210 -6.74 11.80 2.16
C GLN A 210 -7.59 10.67 2.73
N PHE A 211 -7.07 9.95 3.70
CA PHE A 211 -7.78 8.84 4.32
C PHE A 211 -7.63 8.87 5.84
N HIS A 212 -8.70 8.51 6.53
CA HIS A 212 -8.77 8.54 8.00
C HIS A 212 -9.33 7.24 8.55
N LEU A 213 -8.87 6.85 9.74
CA LEU A 213 -9.41 5.77 10.54
C LEU A 213 -9.51 6.21 12.00
N ASP A 214 -10.72 6.29 12.56
CA ASP A 214 -10.93 6.87 13.88
C ASP A 214 -12.05 6.21 14.72
N GLU A 215 -11.87 6.26 16.04
CA GLU A 215 -12.85 5.87 17.08
C GLU A 215 -12.44 6.50 18.41
N ASN A 216 -13.35 7.20 19.11
CA ASN A 216 -13.02 8.02 20.28
C ASN A 216 -13.86 7.76 21.55
N LYS A 217 -14.71 6.73 21.58
CA LYS A 217 -15.67 6.53 22.67
C LYS A 217 -15.15 5.61 23.78
N GLU A 218 -14.52 4.49 23.43
CA GLU A 218 -14.17 3.44 24.40
C GLU A 218 -12.66 3.23 24.53
N TRP A 219 -12.24 2.82 25.73
CA TRP A 219 -10.88 2.36 25.94
C TRP A 219 -10.66 1.04 25.20
N LYS A 220 -9.64 1.02 24.34
CA LYS A 220 -9.35 -0.12 23.48
C LYS A 220 -7.87 -0.43 23.43
N THR A 221 -7.54 -1.67 23.08
CA THR A 221 -6.16 -2.13 22.97
C THR A 221 -6.01 -3.23 21.91
N GLY A 222 -4.78 -3.46 21.46
CA GLY A 222 -4.44 -4.66 20.70
C GLY A 222 -4.49 -4.56 19.19
N LEU A 223 -4.77 -3.38 18.63
CA LEU A 223 -4.69 -3.16 17.19
C LEU A 223 -3.23 -3.02 16.75
N VAL A 224 -2.90 -3.60 15.61
CA VAL A 224 -1.63 -3.38 14.92
C VAL A 224 -1.94 -2.85 13.54
N ILE A 225 -1.27 -1.76 13.19
CA ILE A 225 -1.43 -1.08 11.91
C ILE A 225 -0.21 -1.42 11.08
N LYS A 226 -0.42 -2.12 9.96
CA LYS A 226 0.64 -2.31 8.97
C LYS A 226 0.78 -1.04 8.14
N GLY A 227 -0.34 -0.46 7.72
CA GLY A 227 -0.36 0.73 6.87
C GLY A 227 -1.62 0.85 6.04
N VAL A 228 -1.53 1.55 4.92
CA VAL A 228 -2.61 1.74 3.94
C VAL A 228 -2.16 1.27 2.56
N LYS A 229 -2.98 0.43 1.94
CA LYS A 229 -2.78 -0.15 0.63
C LYS A 229 -3.63 0.61 -0.40
N ILE A 230 -3.03 0.97 -1.53
CA ILE A 230 -3.68 1.63 -2.66
C ILE A 230 -3.45 0.76 -3.89
N THR A 231 -4.52 0.20 -4.45
CA THR A 231 -4.46 -0.74 -5.57
C THR A 231 -5.56 -0.51 -6.59
N PRO A 232 -5.35 -0.88 -7.85
CA PRO A 232 -6.42 -0.90 -8.85
C PRO A 232 -7.59 -1.76 -8.36
N LEU A 233 -8.80 -1.31 -8.66
CA LEU A 233 -10.01 -2.10 -8.53
C LEU A 233 -10.20 -2.87 -9.84
N ILE A 234 -10.08 -4.20 -9.75
CA ILE A 234 -10.28 -5.16 -10.85
C ILE A 234 -11.76 -5.54 -10.90
#